data_AF-A0A7Y9J6V7-F1
#
_entry.id   AF-A0A7Y9J6V7-F1
#
_cell.length_a   1.000
_cell.length_b   1.000
_cell.length_c   1.000
_cell.angle_alpha   90.00
_cell.angle_beta   90.00
_cell.angle_gamma   90.00
#
_symmetry.space_group_name_H-M   'P 1'
#
loop_
_entity.id
_entity.type
_entity.pdbx_description
1 polymer ?
#
loop_
_entity_poly.entity_id
_entity_poly.type
_entity_poly.pdbx_seq_one_letter_code
_entity_poly.pdbx_strand_id
1 'polypeptide(L)'
;MGTRRRTGRIAGGTAHDRTPGATAVQLLPHLLLGGDLGRPRVGDRLEVAPAIYAGAIHADAAHHGVAGTGHWWVDEFGCVDARGRLTTVALDPTGGCTCRIEVLDAGGWLAPVNWAATRPPEDDGPAHVDGSLYLDPMLDAGTEHGEAVALCRRPFRLTALRRYRRTASVPVRPVRLGRFPAPSEVSDDAVYVADLVADRPFAFPAPVLRDEADA
;
A
#
# COMPACT_ATOMS: atom_id res chain seq x y z
N MET A 1 35.56 33.97 18.83
CA MET A 1 34.22 33.49 19.20
C MET A 1 33.53 33.01 17.92
N GLY A 2 33.59 31.71 17.63
CA GLY A 2 33.08 31.14 16.39
C GLY A 2 32.55 29.74 16.66
N THR A 3 31.23 29.62 16.76
CA THR A 3 30.54 28.36 17.02
C THR A 3 30.50 27.54 15.73
N ARG A 4 31.42 26.57 15.61
CA ARG A 4 31.33 25.50 14.61
C ARG A 4 30.05 24.70 14.88
N ARG A 5 29.04 24.86 14.02
CA ARG A 5 27.88 23.96 13.97
C ARG A 5 28.39 22.56 13.64
N ARG A 6 28.30 21.65 14.61
CA ARG A 6 28.33 20.20 14.37
C ARG A 6 27.08 19.88 13.55
N THR A 7 27.25 19.63 12.26
CA THR A 7 26.29 18.87 11.47
C THR A 7 26.28 17.45 12.02
N GLY A 8 25.34 17.20 12.93
CA GLY A 8 25.05 15.85 13.41
C GLY A 8 24.65 15.00 12.22
N ARG A 9 25.53 14.07 11.85
CA ARG A 9 25.26 12.95 10.96
C ARG A 9 24.09 12.20 11.58
N ILE A 10 22.88 12.36 11.02
CA ILE A 10 21.72 11.58 11.43
C ILE A 10 22.11 10.12 11.17
N ALA A 11 22.12 9.35 12.26
CA ALA A 11 22.55 7.97 12.26
C ALA A 11 21.75 7.20 11.21
N GLY A 12 22.49 6.52 10.33
CA GLY A 12 21.91 5.59 9.38
C GLY A 12 21.14 4.53 10.15
N GLY A 13 19.82 4.56 10.01
CA GLY A 13 18.97 3.42 10.33
C GLY A 13 19.45 2.26 9.45
N THR A 14 19.88 1.17 10.10
CA THR A 14 20.18 -0.08 9.43
C THR A 14 18.91 -0.56 8.74
N ALA A 15 18.81 -0.35 7.43
CA ALA A 15 17.83 -1.01 6.59
C ALA A 15 17.98 -2.51 6.86
N HIS A 16 17.04 -3.09 7.60
CA HIS A 16 16.95 -4.54 7.70
C HIS A 16 16.73 -5.05 6.28
N ASP A 17 17.56 -6.00 5.84
CA ASP A 17 17.37 -6.67 4.56
C ASP A 17 15.98 -7.31 4.58
N ARG A 18 15.02 -6.62 3.95
CA ARG A 18 13.67 -7.14 3.83
C ARG A 18 13.70 -8.33 2.91
N THR A 19 13.03 -9.39 3.32
CA THR A 19 12.76 -10.54 2.47
C THR A 19 12.22 -10.05 1.11
N PRO A 20 12.86 -10.39 -0.01
CA PRO A 20 12.37 -10.01 -1.33
C PRO A 20 10.90 -10.41 -1.51
N GLY A 21 10.08 -9.51 -2.06
CA GLY A 21 8.64 -9.73 -2.21
C GLY A 21 7.81 -9.61 -0.92
N ALA A 22 8.41 -9.18 0.21
CA ALA A 22 7.65 -8.83 1.41
C ALA A 22 7.03 -7.42 1.31
N THR A 23 5.77 -7.29 1.73
CA THR A 23 5.06 -6.01 1.85
C THR A 23 4.07 -6.05 3.01
N ALA A 24 3.73 -4.87 3.53
CA ALA A 24 2.62 -4.69 4.46
C ALA A 24 1.47 -4.01 3.73
N VAL A 25 0.24 -4.45 4.01
CA VAL A 25 -0.98 -3.85 3.46
C VAL A 25 -1.96 -3.55 4.59
N GLN A 26 -2.63 -2.42 4.51
CA GLN A 26 -3.70 -2.07 5.42
C GLN A 26 -4.98 -2.82 5.07
N LEU A 27 -5.69 -3.27 6.12
CA LEU A 27 -7.04 -3.80 6.03
C LEU A 27 -8.00 -2.71 6.49
N LEU A 28 -8.80 -2.17 5.56
CA LEU A 28 -9.66 -1.03 5.85
C LEU A 28 -10.80 -1.45 6.82
N PRO A 29 -11.03 -0.71 7.92
CA PRO A 29 -12.02 -1.10 8.93
C PRO A 29 -13.42 -1.31 8.38
N HIS A 30 -13.89 -0.48 7.44
CA HIS A 30 -15.23 -0.62 6.86
C HIS A 30 -15.40 -1.93 6.06
N LEU A 31 -14.35 -2.40 5.38
CA LEU A 31 -14.37 -3.69 4.66
C LEU A 31 -14.30 -4.88 5.64
N LEU A 32 -13.58 -4.74 6.75
CA LEU A 32 -13.57 -5.75 7.81
C LEU A 32 -14.93 -5.83 8.54
N LEU A 33 -15.58 -4.69 8.76
CA LEU A 33 -16.93 -4.60 9.34
C LEU A 33 -18.00 -5.21 8.42
N GLY A 34 -17.88 -5.00 7.10
CA GLY A 34 -18.73 -5.64 6.09
C GLY A 34 -18.52 -7.16 5.99
N GLY A 35 -17.33 -7.64 6.40
CA GLY A 35 -16.93 -9.04 6.23
C GLY A 35 -16.43 -9.37 4.83
N ASP A 36 -16.21 -8.34 4.00
CA ASP A 36 -15.91 -8.46 2.56
C ASP A 36 -14.50 -9.01 2.31
N LEU A 37 -13.57 -8.78 3.24
CA LEU A 37 -12.19 -9.28 3.17
C LEU A 37 -12.03 -10.77 3.56
N GLY A 38 -13.15 -11.46 3.84
CA GLY A 38 -13.13 -12.85 4.27
C GLY A 38 -12.47 -13.05 5.65
N ARG A 39 -11.94 -14.25 5.89
CA ARG A 39 -11.33 -14.64 7.19
C ARG A 39 -10.02 -15.41 7.09
N PRO A 40 -9.05 -14.96 6.26
CA PRO A 40 -7.77 -15.63 6.16
C PRO A 40 -7.00 -15.63 7.48
N ARG A 41 -6.15 -16.64 7.63
CA ARG A 41 -5.31 -16.91 8.79
C ARG A 41 -3.84 -16.78 8.42
N VAL A 42 -3.02 -16.46 9.41
CA VAL A 42 -1.56 -16.50 9.23
C VAL A 42 -1.16 -17.90 8.75
N GLY A 43 -0.39 -17.94 7.66
CA GLY A 43 0.02 -19.14 6.96
C GLY A 43 -0.74 -19.39 5.65
N ASP A 44 -1.93 -18.81 5.50
CA ASP A 44 -2.76 -18.96 4.30
C ASP A 44 -2.10 -18.31 3.08
N ARG A 45 -2.45 -18.84 1.92
CA ARG A 45 -2.09 -18.28 0.62
C ARG A 45 -3.26 -17.46 0.08
N LEU A 46 -2.98 -16.24 -0.33
CA LEU A 46 -3.94 -15.27 -0.84
C LEU A 46 -3.57 -14.91 -2.27
N GLU A 47 -4.52 -14.92 -3.18
CA GLU A 47 -4.34 -14.38 -4.53
C GLU A 47 -4.98 -13.00 -4.58
N VAL A 48 -4.15 -11.96 -4.41
CA VAL A 48 -4.62 -10.58 -4.21
C VAL A 48 -3.84 -9.60 -5.09
N ALA A 49 -4.46 -8.45 -5.37
CA ALA A 49 -3.82 -7.29 -5.98
C ALA A 49 -3.76 -6.15 -4.95
N PRO A 50 -2.64 -5.98 -4.21
CA PRO A 50 -2.47 -4.82 -3.34
C PRO A 50 -2.61 -3.53 -4.15
N ALA A 51 -3.51 -2.65 -3.71
CA ALA A 51 -3.77 -1.37 -4.37
C ALA A 51 -3.08 -0.23 -3.63
N ILE A 52 -2.71 0.81 -4.39
CA ILE A 52 -2.18 2.05 -3.84
C ILE A 52 -3.35 3.00 -3.59
N TYR A 53 -3.53 3.43 -2.34
CA TYR A 53 -4.31 4.62 -2.03
C TYR A 53 -3.39 5.83 -2.14
N ALA A 54 -3.51 6.60 -3.23
CA ALA A 54 -2.62 7.71 -3.53
C ALA A 54 -3.00 8.94 -2.71
N GLY A 55 -2.08 9.41 -1.87
CA GLY A 55 -2.21 10.67 -1.13
C GLY A 55 -1.67 11.87 -1.91
N ALA A 56 -0.69 11.66 -2.80
CA ALA A 56 -0.18 12.68 -3.70
C ALA A 56 0.37 12.10 -5.03
N ILE A 57 0.33 12.93 -6.07
CA ILE A 57 0.90 12.62 -7.39
C ILE A 57 1.77 13.79 -7.83
N HIS A 58 2.95 13.48 -8.36
CA HIS A 58 3.86 14.48 -8.90
C HIS A 58 4.17 14.16 -10.36
N ALA A 59 3.95 15.13 -11.24
CA ALA A 59 4.44 15.06 -12.62
C ALA A 59 5.96 15.33 -12.69
N ASP A 60 6.51 16.00 -11.68
CA ASP A 60 7.93 16.33 -11.55
C ASP A 60 8.55 15.65 -10.31
N ALA A 61 9.69 15.00 -10.51
CA ALA A 61 10.47 14.35 -9.46
C ALA A 61 10.93 15.30 -8.36
N ALA A 62 11.02 16.62 -8.62
CA ALA A 62 11.48 17.59 -7.61
C ALA A 62 10.56 17.72 -6.38
N HIS A 63 9.29 17.32 -6.49
CA HIS A 63 8.29 17.41 -5.42
C HIS A 63 7.98 16.04 -4.77
N HIS A 64 8.42 14.96 -5.39
CA HIS A 64 8.21 13.60 -4.93
C HIS A 64 9.05 13.28 -3.69
N GLY A 65 8.43 12.65 -2.69
CA GLY A 65 9.09 12.33 -1.42
C GLY A 65 9.48 13.58 -0.58
N VAL A 66 9.00 14.77 -0.93
CA VAL A 66 9.24 16.02 -0.18
C VAL A 66 8.35 16.11 1.07
N ALA A 67 7.30 15.27 1.18
CA ALA A 67 6.61 15.07 2.44
C ALA A 67 7.59 14.50 3.49
N GLY A 68 7.76 15.23 4.59
CA GLY A 68 8.62 14.86 5.70
C GLY A 68 8.44 13.41 6.17
N THR A 69 9.54 12.82 6.63
CA THR A 69 9.55 11.58 7.42
C THR A 69 8.40 11.59 8.45
N GLY A 70 7.45 10.65 8.35
CA GLY A 70 6.38 10.48 9.35
C GLY A 70 5.01 11.08 9.02
N HIS A 71 4.71 11.44 7.77
CA HIS A 71 3.35 11.83 7.37
C HIS A 71 2.50 10.60 6.99
N TRP A 72 2.15 9.80 7.99
CA TRP A 72 0.98 8.94 7.95
C TRP A 72 -0.20 9.91 7.93
N TRP A 73 -0.93 10.01 6.82
CA TRP A 73 -2.13 10.83 6.75
C TRP A 73 -3.21 10.14 7.60
N VAL A 74 -3.22 10.46 8.90
CA VAL A 74 -4.14 10.15 10.02
C VAL A 74 -4.65 8.69 10.17
N ASP A 75 -4.86 7.99 9.07
CA ASP A 75 -5.54 6.71 8.91
C ASP A 75 -4.78 5.70 8.03
N GLU A 76 -3.72 6.12 7.34
CA GLU A 76 -2.96 5.29 6.40
C GLU A 76 -1.77 4.57 7.06
N PHE A 77 -1.56 3.28 6.77
CA PHE A 77 -0.42 2.49 7.23
C PHE A 77 0.65 2.32 6.14
N GLY A 78 1.88 2.71 6.48
CA GLY A 78 3.03 2.63 5.61
C GLY A 78 2.98 3.71 4.54
N CYS A 79 4.12 3.90 3.89
CA CYS A 79 4.20 4.73 2.70
C CYS A 79 4.74 3.87 1.56
N VAL A 80 4.15 4.02 0.38
CA VAL A 80 4.72 3.62 -0.89
C VAL A 80 5.09 4.88 -1.64
N ASP A 81 6.35 4.94 -2.04
CA ASP A 81 6.90 5.84 -3.04
C ASP A 81 7.13 4.96 -4.26
N ALA A 82 6.44 5.26 -5.37
CA ALA A 82 6.58 4.49 -6.59
C ALA A 82 6.64 5.41 -7.81
N ARG A 83 7.52 5.04 -8.74
CA ARG A 83 7.67 5.69 -10.03
C ARG A 83 7.44 4.68 -11.13
N GLY A 84 6.57 5.00 -12.07
CA GLY A 84 6.22 4.07 -13.14
C GLY A 84 5.41 4.68 -14.25
N ARG A 85 5.13 3.88 -15.27
CA ARG A 85 4.17 4.27 -16.31
C ARG A 85 2.76 4.02 -15.79
N LEU A 86 1.89 5.00 -15.96
CA LEU A 86 0.47 4.82 -15.68
C LEU A 86 -0.26 4.34 -16.94
N THR A 87 -1.14 3.35 -16.78
CA THR A 87 -1.99 2.84 -17.85
C THR A 87 -3.44 2.85 -17.41
N THR A 88 -4.32 3.40 -18.23
CA THR A 88 -5.77 3.36 -18.00
C THR A 88 -6.35 2.08 -18.59
N VAL A 89 -7.03 1.29 -17.77
CA VAL A 89 -7.79 0.11 -18.18
C VAL A 89 -9.28 0.45 -18.13
N ALA A 90 -9.95 0.38 -19.28
CA ALA A 90 -11.41 0.52 -19.34
C ALA A 90 -12.06 -0.76 -18.79
N LEU A 91 -13.03 -0.60 -17.88
CA LEU A 91 -13.79 -1.73 -17.33
C LEU A 91 -14.79 -2.30 -18.33
N ASP A 92 -15.37 -1.42 -19.17
CA ASP A 92 -16.22 -1.80 -20.27
C ASP A 92 -15.53 -1.46 -21.61
N PRO A 93 -14.89 -2.44 -22.28
CA PRO A 93 -14.28 -2.23 -23.58
C PRO A 93 -15.30 -1.95 -24.70
N THR A 94 -16.60 -2.17 -24.44
CA THR A 94 -17.69 -1.89 -25.39
C THR A 94 -18.28 -0.48 -25.24
N GLY A 95 -17.86 0.29 -24.22
CA GLY A 95 -18.09 1.73 -24.12
C GLY A 95 -19.41 2.17 -23.46
N GLY A 96 -20.14 1.27 -22.79
CA GLY A 96 -21.35 1.57 -22.02
C GLY A 96 -21.10 2.15 -20.62
N CYS A 97 -19.89 1.99 -20.05
CA CYS A 97 -19.44 2.60 -18.78
C CYS A 97 -18.19 3.45 -19.04
N THR A 98 -18.11 4.64 -18.44
CA THR A 98 -16.88 5.46 -18.41
C THR A 98 -15.91 5.03 -17.30
N CYS A 99 -16.21 3.88 -16.69
CA CYS A 99 -15.59 3.34 -15.51
C CYS A 99 -14.22 2.78 -15.89
N ARG A 100 -13.18 3.26 -15.19
CA ARG A 100 -11.78 2.99 -15.53
C ARG A 100 -10.98 2.76 -14.27
N ILE A 101 -9.99 1.87 -14.35
CA ILE A 101 -8.97 1.68 -13.33
C ILE A 101 -7.65 2.15 -13.91
N GLU A 102 -6.86 2.85 -13.11
CA GLU A 102 -5.51 3.22 -13.50
C GLU A 102 -4.53 2.27 -12.79
N VAL A 103 -3.58 1.75 -13.56
CA VAL A 103 -2.59 0.77 -13.11
C VAL A 103 -1.20 1.38 -13.28
N LEU A 104 -0.43 1.39 -12.20
CA LEU A 104 0.97 1.81 -12.21
C LEU A 104 1.86 0.60 -12.51
N ASP A 105 2.66 0.69 -13.57
CA ASP A 105 3.78 -0.22 -13.84
C ASP A 105 5.09 0.41 -13.36
N ALA A 106 5.51 -0.02 -12.17
CA ALA A 106 6.74 0.43 -11.54
C ALA A 106 7.80 -0.68 -11.61
N GLY A 107 8.39 -0.85 -12.79
CA GLY A 107 9.47 -1.82 -13.02
C GLY A 107 8.99 -3.28 -13.03
N GLY A 108 7.78 -3.54 -13.55
CA GLY A 108 7.18 -4.88 -13.60
C GLY A 108 6.38 -5.26 -12.35
N TRP A 109 6.32 -4.38 -11.34
CA TRP A 109 5.28 -4.42 -10.32
C TRP A 109 4.08 -3.61 -10.80
N LEU A 110 2.98 -4.31 -11.06
CA LEU A 110 1.71 -3.72 -11.47
C LEU A 110 0.84 -3.55 -10.23
N ALA A 111 0.39 -2.32 -9.97
CA ALA A 111 -0.47 -1.99 -8.85
C ALA A 111 -1.66 -1.12 -9.30
N PRO A 112 -2.90 -1.52 -9.00
CA PRO A 112 -4.06 -0.65 -9.16
C PRO A 112 -3.92 0.58 -8.26
N VAL A 113 -4.37 1.73 -8.76
CA VAL A 113 -4.29 3.00 -8.03
C VAL A 113 -5.68 3.57 -7.78
N ASN A 114 -5.95 3.90 -6.52
CA ASN A 114 -7.12 4.64 -6.08
C ASN A 114 -6.69 6.07 -5.71
N TRP A 115 -7.29 7.04 -6.39
CA TRP A 115 -6.78 8.41 -6.44
C TRP A 115 -7.24 9.35 -5.34
N ALA A 116 -8.03 8.91 -4.37
CA ALA A 116 -8.58 9.79 -3.33
C ALA A 116 -9.19 11.12 -3.86
N ALA A 117 -9.75 11.08 -5.08
CA ALA A 117 -10.28 12.21 -5.86
C ALA A 117 -9.26 13.18 -6.54
N THR A 118 -7.96 12.93 -6.48
CA THR A 118 -6.91 13.65 -7.23
C THR A 118 -6.51 12.88 -8.48
N ARG A 119 -7.14 13.17 -9.62
CA ARG A 119 -6.72 12.55 -10.90
C ARG A 119 -5.34 13.09 -11.32
N PRO A 120 -4.46 12.23 -11.88
CA PRO A 120 -3.25 12.71 -12.51
C PRO A 120 -3.58 13.65 -13.67
N PRO A 121 -2.70 14.61 -13.99
CA PRO A 121 -2.76 15.33 -15.27
C PRO A 121 -2.75 14.30 -16.42
N GLU A 122 -3.51 14.56 -17.47
CA GLU A 122 -3.51 13.72 -18.67
C GLU A 122 -2.16 13.86 -19.40
N ASP A 123 -1.16 13.06 -19.01
CA ASP A 123 0.16 13.03 -19.65
C ASP A 123 0.70 11.60 -19.74
N ASP A 124 1.29 11.24 -20.90
CA ASP A 124 1.94 9.94 -21.19
C ASP A 124 3.31 9.77 -20.50
N GLY A 125 3.50 10.40 -19.33
CA GLY A 125 4.76 10.45 -18.59
C GLY A 125 4.85 9.44 -17.43
N PRO A 126 6.06 9.25 -16.87
CA PRO A 126 6.19 8.52 -15.61
C PRO A 126 5.49 9.29 -14.48
N ALA A 127 4.59 8.63 -13.78
CA ALA A 127 3.94 9.16 -12.58
C ALA A 127 4.77 8.83 -11.34
N HIS A 128 4.87 9.81 -10.44
CA HIS A 128 5.43 9.67 -9.11
C HIS A 128 4.29 9.67 -8.10
N VAL A 129 4.14 8.60 -7.33
CA VAL A 129 3.01 8.39 -6.42
C VAL A 129 3.51 8.21 -5.00
N ASP A 130 2.98 9.05 -4.10
CA ASP A 130 3.12 8.90 -2.65
C ASP A 130 1.77 8.43 -2.09
N GLY A 131 1.74 7.32 -1.34
CA GLY A 131 0.48 6.79 -0.79
C GLY A 131 0.67 5.63 0.17
N SER A 132 -0.38 4.86 0.42
CA SER A 132 -0.37 3.64 1.24
C SER A 132 -0.90 2.43 0.48
N LEU A 133 -0.58 1.22 0.95
CA LEU A 133 -1.06 -0.02 0.35
C LEU A 133 -2.23 -0.60 1.13
N TYR A 134 -3.25 -1.08 0.42
CA TYR A 134 -4.42 -1.71 1.03
C TYR A 134 -4.94 -2.90 0.20
N LEU A 135 -5.83 -3.69 0.82
CA LEU A 135 -6.59 -4.73 0.12
C LEU A 135 -8.01 -4.25 -0.17
N ASP A 136 -8.45 -4.47 -1.40
CA ASP A 136 -9.77 -4.10 -1.90
C ASP A 136 -10.49 -5.32 -2.50
N PRO A 137 -11.57 -5.82 -1.88
CA PRO A 137 -12.37 -6.94 -2.39
C PRO A 137 -12.94 -6.68 -3.78
N MET A 138 -13.09 -5.41 -4.20
CA MET A 138 -13.49 -5.13 -5.58
C MET A 138 -12.45 -5.61 -6.59
N LEU A 139 -11.20 -5.83 -6.21
CA LEU A 139 -10.13 -6.30 -7.11
C LEU A 139 -9.99 -7.85 -7.10
N ASP A 140 -10.81 -8.55 -6.33
CA ASP A 140 -10.81 -10.01 -6.26
C ASP A 140 -11.25 -10.64 -7.58
N ALA A 141 -10.81 -11.87 -7.84
CA ALA A 141 -11.22 -12.60 -9.03
C ALA A 141 -12.74 -12.80 -9.07
N GLY A 142 -13.34 -12.66 -10.25
CA GLY A 142 -14.78 -12.77 -10.47
C GLY A 142 -15.56 -11.47 -10.33
N THR A 143 -14.93 -10.36 -9.96
CA THR A 143 -15.52 -9.02 -10.03
C THR A 143 -15.13 -8.32 -11.33
N GLU A 144 -15.91 -7.33 -11.78
CA GLU A 144 -15.58 -6.54 -12.97
C GLU A 144 -14.21 -5.84 -12.86
N HIS A 145 -13.95 -5.21 -11.70
CA HIS A 145 -12.71 -4.51 -11.44
C HIS A 145 -11.54 -5.49 -11.32
N GLY A 146 -11.76 -6.64 -10.69
CA GLY A 146 -10.79 -7.71 -10.59
C GLY A 146 -10.38 -8.23 -11.97
N GLU A 147 -11.33 -8.54 -12.86
CA GLU A 147 -10.98 -9.05 -14.19
C GLU A 147 -10.15 -8.03 -14.99
N ALA A 148 -10.44 -6.73 -14.85
CA ALA A 148 -9.65 -5.68 -15.48
C ALA A 148 -8.20 -5.59 -14.96
N VAL A 149 -7.96 -5.94 -13.69
CA VAL A 149 -6.62 -5.92 -13.07
C VAL A 149 -6.02 -7.31 -12.86
N ALA A 150 -6.47 -8.32 -13.60
CA ALA A 150 -6.03 -9.70 -13.40
C ALA A 150 -4.50 -9.88 -13.38
N LEU A 151 -3.77 -9.10 -14.19
CA LEU A 151 -2.30 -9.10 -14.25
C LEU A 151 -1.61 -8.50 -13.00
N CYS A 152 -2.34 -7.73 -12.20
CA CYS A 152 -1.87 -7.19 -10.92
C CYS A 152 -1.99 -8.20 -9.79
N ARG A 153 -2.91 -9.16 -9.89
CA ARG A 153 -3.10 -10.20 -8.86
C ARG A 153 -1.91 -11.14 -8.84
N ARG A 154 -1.45 -11.44 -7.62
CA ARG A 154 -0.35 -12.38 -7.40
C ARG A 154 -0.62 -13.23 -6.16
N PRO A 155 -0.05 -14.44 -6.10
CA PRO A 155 -0.12 -15.24 -4.90
C PRO A 155 0.88 -14.75 -3.85
N PHE A 156 0.37 -14.49 -2.66
CA PHE A 156 1.12 -14.13 -1.47
C PHE A 156 0.84 -15.10 -0.35
N ARG A 157 1.83 -15.30 0.52
CA ARG A 157 1.62 -15.91 1.82
C ARG A 157 1.36 -14.85 2.87
N LEU A 158 0.31 -15.02 3.66
CA LEU A 158 0.06 -14.21 4.84
C LEU A 158 0.99 -14.64 5.97
N THR A 159 1.91 -13.79 6.37
CA THR A 159 2.98 -14.13 7.33
C THR A 159 2.75 -13.58 8.72
N ALA A 160 2.06 -12.44 8.83
CA ALA A 160 1.66 -11.89 10.11
C ALA A 160 0.43 -10.98 9.96
N LEU A 161 -0.26 -10.79 11.07
CA LEU A 161 -1.33 -9.82 11.21
C LEU A 161 -1.11 -9.01 12.47
N ARG A 162 -1.24 -7.70 12.33
CA ARG A 162 -0.93 -6.72 13.38
C ARG A 162 -2.13 -5.80 13.55
N ARG A 163 -2.55 -5.60 14.79
CA ARG A 163 -3.49 -4.55 15.18
C ARG A 163 -2.76 -3.49 15.97
N TYR A 164 -2.81 -2.27 15.46
CA TYR A 164 -2.31 -1.08 16.14
C TYR A 164 -3.47 -0.28 16.69
N ARG A 165 -3.22 0.48 17.76
CA ARG A 165 -4.13 1.56 18.15
C ARG A 165 -3.97 2.69 17.14
N ARG A 166 -5.07 3.33 16.76
CA ARG A 166 -5.10 4.54 15.92
C ARG A 166 -4.57 5.71 16.74
N THR A 167 -3.25 5.83 16.83
CA THR A 167 -2.54 7.00 17.35
C THR A 167 -1.71 7.57 16.23
N ALA A 168 -1.90 8.85 15.92
CA ALA A 168 -1.22 9.51 14.82
C ALA A 168 0.32 9.36 14.93
N SER A 169 0.95 9.27 13.76
CA SER A 169 2.38 9.43 13.49
C SER A 169 3.27 8.18 13.51
N VAL A 170 3.08 7.20 14.39
CA VAL A 170 3.90 5.96 14.39
C VAL A 170 3.12 4.78 14.99
N PRO A 171 3.00 3.64 14.29
CA PRO A 171 2.45 2.42 14.87
C PRO A 171 3.37 1.88 15.96
N VAL A 172 2.94 1.90 17.23
CA VAL A 172 3.72 1.38 18.35
C VAL A 172 3.04 0.19 19.02
N ARG A 173 3.84 -0.83 19.37
CA ARG A 173 3.43 -2.03 20.14
C ARG A 173 2.22 -2.77 19.54
N PRO A 174 2.35 -3.36 18.34
CA PRO A 174 1.24 -4.10 17.73
C PRO A 174 0.79 -5.28 18.57
N VAL A 175 -0.51 -5.53 18.58
CA VAL A 175 -1.07 -6.81 19.00
C VAL A 175 -1.07 -7.75 17.79
N ARG A 176 -0.36 -8.88 17.90
CA ARG A 176 -0.38 -9.91 16.86
C ARG A 176 -1.70 -10.64 16.85
N LEU A 177 -2.25 -10.83 15.66
CA LEU A 177 -3.47 -11.61 15.42
C LEU A 177 -3.11 -12.89 14.65
N GLY A 178 -3.90 -13.94 14.84
CA GLY A 178 -3.77 -15.19 14.06
C GLY A 178 -4.63 -15.23 12.79
N ARG A 179 -5.58 -14.31 12.66
CA ARG A 179 -6.56 -14.25 11.56
C ARG A 179 -7.08 -12.83 11.37
N PHE A 180 -7.69 -12.55 10.23
CA PHE A 180 -8.46 -11.33 10.04
C PHE A 180 -9.55 -11.27 11.12
N PRO A 181 -9.76 -10.09 11.74
CA PRO A 181 -10.78 -9.93 12.77
C PRO A 181 -12.17 -10.20 12.18
N ALA A 182 -13.03 -10.87 12.94
CA ALA A 182 -14.45 -10.92 12.61
C ALA A 182 -15.06 -9.50 12.75
N PRO A 183 -16.18 -9.19 12.07
CA PRO A 183 -16.82 -7.87 12.15
C PRO A 183 -17.01 -7.34 13.58
N SER A 184 -17.42 -8.20 14.52
CA SER A 184 -17.60 -7.85 15.94
C SER A 184 -16.30 -7.58 16.72
N GLU A 185 -15.15 -7.94 16.15
CA GLU A 185 -13.81 -7.74 16.74
C GLU A 185 -13.11 -6.49 16.15
N VAL A 186 -13.73 -5.84 15.15
CA VAL A 186 -13.22 -4.63 14.51
C VAL A 186 -13.51 -3.41 15.39
N SER A 187 -12.53 -2.53 15.51
CA SER A 187 -12.62 -1.27 16.24
C SER A 187 -12.24 -0.11 15.33
N ASP A 188 -13.04 0.96 15.37
CA ASP A 188 -12.75 2.20 14.63
C ASP A 188 -11.49 2.92 15.15
N ASP A 189 -11.08 2.61 16.38
CA ASP A 189 -9.87 3.11 17.03
C ASP A 189 -8.63 2.26 16.72
N ALA A 190 -8.69 1.38 15.71
CA ALA A 190 -7.59 0.48 15.37
C ALA A 190 -7.22 0.53 13.88
N VAL A 191 -5.94 0.29 13.62
CA VAL A 191 -5.39 0.06 12.28
C VAL A 191 -4.99 -1.42 12.20
N TYR A 192 -5.47 -2.09 11.15
CA TYR A 192 -5.23 -3.51 10.92
C TYR A 192 -4.30 -3.67 9.72
N VAL A 193 -3.26 -4.48 9.88
CA VAL A 193 -2.19 -4.64 8.89
C VAL A 193 -1.93 -6.12 8.67
N ALA A 194 -1.81 -6.50 7.41
CA ALA A 194 -1.39 -7.83 6.97
C ALA A 194 -0.01 -7.77 6.35
N ASP A 195 0.89 -8.65 6.80
CA ASP A 195 2.22 -8.79 6.24
C ASP A 195 2.22 -9.95 5.25
N LEU A 196 2.52 -9.63 4.00
CA LEU A 196 2.45 -10.53 2.86
C LEU A 196 3.84 -10.78 2.31
N VAL A 197 4.11 -12.02 1.90
CA VAL A 197 5.32 -12.37 1.16
C VAL A 197 4.94 -13.05 -0.14
N ALA A 198 5.38 -12.50 -1.26
CA ALA A 198 5.10 -13.06 -2.58
C ALA A 198 5.74 -14.45 -2.72
N ASP A 199 5.02 -15.40 -3.32
CA ASP A 199 5.57 -16.75 -3.53
C ASP A 199 6.73 -16.78 -4.52
N ARG A 200 6.73 -15.84 -5.47
CA ARG A 200 7.84 -15.60 -6.37
C ARG A 200 8.48 -14.25 -6.01
N PRO A 201 9.77 -14.22 -5.68
CA PRO A 201 10.47 -12.98 -5.39
C PRO A 201 10.34 -11.99 -6.55
N PHE A 202 10.03 -10.75 -6.24
CA PHE A 202 10.17 -9.63 -7.16
C PHE A 202 10.67 -8.42 -6.40
N ALA A 203 11.31 -7.50 -7.12
CA ALA A 203 11.67 -6.21 -6.56
C ALA A 203 10.40 -5.34 -6.60
N PHE A 204 9.91 -4.93 -5.44
CA PHE A 204 9.04 -3.76 -5.40
C PHE A 204 9.85 -2.53 -5.86
N PRO A 205 9.26 -1.54 -6.56
CA PRO A 205 9.95 -0.30 -6.86
C PRO A 205 10.46 0.27 -5.54
N ALA A 206 11.75 0.62 -5.47
CA ALA A 206 12.47 0.94 -4.23
C ALA A 206 11.57 1.60 -3.17
N PRO A 207 10.91 0.82 -2.28
CA PRO A 207 9.87 1.39 -1.47
C PRO A 207 10.48 1.66 -0.12
N VAL A 208 10.46 2.93 0.23
CA VAL A 208 10.54 3.36 1.61
C VAL A 208 9.21 3.00 2.29
N LEU A 209 8.89 1.71 2.36
CA LEU A 209 8.03 1.20 3.43
C LEU A 209 8.81 1.51 4.71
N ARG A 210 8.74 2.72 5.25
CA ARG A 210 9.33 3.06 6.54
C ARG A 210 8.45 2.39 7.60
N ASP A 211 8.68 1.10 7.84
CA ASP A 211 8.38 0.52 9.15
C ASP A 211 9.46 1.05 10.09
N GLU A 212 9.32 2.30 10.52
CA GLU A 212 10.00 2.75 11.74
C GLU A 212 9.39 2.06 12.99
N ALA A 213 8.35 1.25 12.81
CA ALA A 213 7.66 0.48 13.85
C ALA A 213 8.43 -0.76 14.34
N ASP A 214 9.43 -1.23 13.59
CA ASP A 214 10.28 -2.39 13.96
C ASP A 214 11.67 -1.98 14.49
N ALA A 215 11.91 -0.67 14.70
CA ALA A 215 13.15 -0.11 15.25
C ALA A 215 13.13 0.05 16.78
#